data_AF-A0A965P6C7-F1
#
_entry.id   AF-A0A965P6C7-F1
#
_cell.length_a   1.000
_cell.length_b   1.000
_cell.length_c   1.000
_cell.angle_alpha   90.00
_cell.angle_beta   90.00
_cell.angle_gamma   90.00
#
_symmetry.space_group_name_H-M   'P 1'
#
loop_
_entity.id
_entity.type
_entity.pdbx_description
1 polymer ?
#
loop_
_entity_poly.entity_id
_entity_poly.type
_entity_poly.pdbx_seq_one_letter_code
_entity_poly.pdbx_strand_id
1 'polypeptide(L)'
;MASVGEATGQAAVRWIGRSEALERLGVKTQTLYAYVSRGRIAARPDPENPRRSQYDAGDIARLSAPLAPGESPPPFVPFEHAPARGEALIRSSLSLVSQGRLFYRGLDVVELSKTATVEDAARLLWDSPDHNPFAGLGPRLDSAGGVTARTRLFASLARRAEEDASTAGKTPDQVKAQAASVLNEVVDAVAGPGPRLFFHQRLGRGWKVLERDSVIIRQALVLIMDHAMNASV
;
A
#
# COMPACT_ATOMS: atom_id res chain seq x y z
N MET A 1 37.86 -31.78 10.88
CA MET A 1 36.54 -31.47 11.46
C MET A 1 36.05 -30.17 10.86
N ALA A 2 34.79 -30.17 10.46
CA ALA A 2 34.21 -29.41 9.36
C ALA A 2 34.24 -27.88 9.52
N SER A 3 34.67 -27.21 8.45
CA SER A 3 34.40 -25.79 8.20
C SER A 3 32.96 -25.66 7.70
N VAL A 4 32.15 -24.92 8.44
CA VAL A 4 30.73 -24.67 8.20
C VAL A 4 30.59 -23.68 7.06
N GLY A 5 29.85 -24.09 6.03
CA GLY A 5 29.60 -23.32 4.82
C GLY A 5 28.79 -22.05 5.07
N GLU A 6 29.30 -20.96 4.51
CA GLU A 6 28.56 -19.73 4.24
C GLU A 6 27.50 -20.02 3.17
N ALA A 7 26.24 -20.14 3.59
CA ALA A 7 25.09 -20.18 2.70
C ALA A 7 24.70 -18.75 2.31
N THR A 8 25.37 -18.21 1.29
CA THR A 8 25.03 -16.94 0.64
C THR A 8 23.76 -17.14 -0.21
N GLY A 9 22.59 -16.90 0.39
CA GLY A 9 21.29 -16.90 -0.29
C GLY A 9 21.03 -15.60 -1.06
N GLN A 10 21.92 -15.21 -1.97
CA GLN A 10 21.61 -14.22 -3.01
C GLN A 10 21.00 -14.98 -4.19
N ALA A 11 19.70 -14.78 -4.44
CA ALA A 11 19.12 -15.11 -5.73
C ALA A 11 19.79 -14.22 -6.78
N ALA A 12 20.92 -14.68 -7.32
CA ALA A 12 21.68 -13.97 -8.32
C ALA A 12 20.79 -13.77 -9.54
N VAL A 13 20.45 -12.52 -9.82
CA VAL A 13 19.79 -12.08 -11.05
C VAL A 13 20.68 -12.52 -12.22
N ARG A 14 20.35 -13.67 -12.82
CA ARG A 14 21.12 -14.25 -13.91
C ARG A 14 20.64 -13.65 -15.22
N TRP A 15 21.51 -12.86 -15.86
CA TRP A 15 21.24 -12.27 -17.16
C TRP A 15 21.66 -13.25 -18.26
N ILE A 16 20.79 -13.46 -19.24
CA ILE A 16 21.01 -14.41 -20.34
C ILE A 16 20.94 -13.73 -21.71
N GLY A 17 21.66 -14.28 -22.67
CA GLY A 17 21.72 -13.73 -24.02
C GLY A 17 20.42 -13.95 -24.80
N ARG A 18 20.26 -13.22 -25.91
CA ARG A 18 19.08 -13.33 -26.80
C ARG A 18 18.78 -14.75 -27.24
N SER A 19 19.80 -15.50 -27.66
CA SER A 19 19.61 -16.86 -28.17
C SER A 19 19.06 -17.80 -27.10
N GLU A 20 19.63 -17.72 -25.89
CA GLU A 20 19.19 -18.51 -24.74
C GLU A 20 17.76 -18.11 -24.28
N ALA A 21 17.44 -16.82 -24.36
CA ALA A 21 16.09 -16.33 -24.07
C ALA A 21 15.04 -16.88 -25.03
N LEU A 22 15.35 -16.90 -26.33
CA LEU A 22 14.44 -17.43 -27.36
C LEU A 22 14.24 -18.93 -27.22
N GLU A 23 15.31 -19.67 -26.91
CA GLU A 23 15.26 -21.12 -26.69
C GLU A 23 14.37 -21.47 -25.49
N ARG A 24 14.55 -20.77 -24.36
CA ARG A 24 13.76 -21.03 -23.15
C ARG A 24 12.29 -20.64 -23.29
N LEU A 25 11.98 -19.59 -24.05
CA LEU A 25 10.60 -19.16 -24.28
C LEU A 25 9.90 -19.94 -25.41
N GLY A 26 10.67 -20.54 -26.33
CA GLY A 26 10.12 -21.16 -27.54
C GLY A 26 9.45 -20.18 -28.50
N VAL A 27 9.84 -18.90 -28.50
CA VAL A 27 9.22 -17.84 -29.31
C VAL A 27 10.17 -17.21 -30.32
N LYS A 28 9.63 -16.48 -31.30
CA LYS A 28 10.41 -15.69 -32.26
C LYS A 28 10.93 -14.40 -31.63
N THR A 29 12.00 -13.84 -32.21
CA THR A 29 12.62 -12.57 -31.78
C THR A 29 11.63 -11.42 -31.65
N GLN A 30 10.66 -11.32 -32.56
CA GLN A 30 9.62 -10.29 -32.52
C GLN A 30 8.78 -10.38 -31.23
N THR A 31 8.45 -11.59 -30.79
CA THR A 31 7.67 -11.82 -29.55
C THR A 31 8.50 -11.51 -28.31
N LEU A 32 9.79 -11.88 -28.30
CA LEU A 32 10.72 -11.50 -27.24
C LEU A 32 10.81 -9.97 -27.10
N TYR A 33 10.96 -9.23 -28.21
CA TYR A 33 10.95 -7.78 -28.17
C TYR A 33 9.60 -7.19 -27.79
N ALA A 34 8.49 -7.82 -28.17
CA ALA A 34 7.18 -7.41 -27.72
C ALA A 34 7.02 -7.59 -26.19
N TYR A 35 7.58 -8.65 -25.61
CA TYR A 35 7.62 -8.83 -24.16
C TYR A 35 8.47 -7.77 -23.48
N VAL A 36 9.64 -7.47 -24.01
CA VAL A 36 10.52 -6.41 -23.48
C VAL A 36 9.86 -5.02 -23.58
N SER A 37 9.31 -4.68 -24.76
CA SER A 37 8.62 -3.40 -24.99
C SER A 37 7.38 -3.22 -24.12
N ARG A 38 6.72 -4.31 -23.74
CA ARG A 38 5.58 -4.32 -22.81
C ARG A 38 6.01 -4.50 -21.35
N GLY A 39 7.31 -4.46 -21.05
CA GLY A 39 7.88 -4.56 -19.71
C GLY A 39 7.79 -5.95 -19.06
N ARG A 40 7.46 -7.00 -19.83
CA ARG A 40 7.32 -8.39 -19.33
C ARG A 40 8.66 -9.10 -19.12
N ILE A 41 9.72 -8.65 -19.76
CA ILE A 41 11.09 -9.15 -19.62
C ILE A 41 12.01 -7.95 -19.48
N ALA A 42 12.74 -7.85 -18.37
CA ALA A 42 13.77 -6.85 -18.20
C ALA A 42 14.92 -7.11 -19.18
N ALA A 43 15.35 -6.04 -19.86
CA ALA A 43 16.47 -6.08 -20.79
C ALA A 43 17.49 -5.01 -20.41
N ARG A 44 18.76 -5.35 -20.49
CA ARG A 44 19.88 -4.41 -20.31
C ARG A 44 20.88 -4.52 -21.46
N PRO A 45 21.63 -3.45 -21.79
CA PRO A 45 22.79 -3.56 -22.65
C PRO A 45 23.80 -4.55 -22.06
N ASP A 46 24.45 -5.33 -22.90
CA ASP A 46 25.51 -6.24 -22.49
C ASP A 46 26.75 -5.43 -22.04
N PRO A 47 27.30 -5.67 -20.84
CA PRO A 47 28.50 -4.97 -20.35
C PRO A 47 29.72 -5.15 -21.26
N GLU A 48 29.85 -6.27 -21.97
CA GLU A 48 30.99 -6.55 -22.84
C GLU A 48 30.74 -6.14 -24.29
N ASN A 49 29.49 -5.90 -24.68
CA ASN A 49 29.17 -5.49 -26.05
C ASN A 49 27.90 -4.61 -26.12
N PRO A 50 28.02 -3.28 -26.24
CA PRO A 50 26.88 -2.37 -26.29
C PRO A 50 25.87 -2.64 -27.42
N ARG A 51 26.23 -3.42 -28.45
CA ARG A 51 25.32 -3.82 -29.54
C ARG A 51 24.45 -5.04 -29.22
N ARG A 52 24.67 -5.67 -28.05
CA ARG A 52 23.93 -6.85 -27.58
C ARG A 52 23.11 -6.48 -26.35
N SER A 53 21.98 -7.16 -26.19
CA SER A 53 21.11 -7.02 -25.03
C SER A 53 21.08 -8.33 -24.28
N GLN A 54 21.14 -8.26 -22.96
CA GLN A 54 20.91 -9.36 -22.05
C GLN A 54 19.52 -9.24 -21.44
N TYR A 55 18.90 -10.37 -21.13
CA TYR A 55 17.53 -10.50 -20.66
C TYR A 55 17.51 -11.21 -19.31
N ASP A 56 16.56 -10.87 -18.45
CA ASP A 56 16.45 -11.50 -17.14
C ASP A 56 15.98 -12.96 -17.23
N ALA A 57 16.76 -13.90 -16.66
CA ALA A 57 16.43 -15.32 -16.72
C ALA A 57 15.21 -15.70 -15.86
N GLY A 58 14.90 -14.92 -14.81
CA GLY A 58 13.74 -15.13 -13.94
C GLY A 58 12.43 -14.76 -14.63
N ASP A 59 12.42 -13.66 -15.38
CA ASP A 59 11.29 -13.25 -16.22
C ASP A 59 10.98 -14.28 -17.29
N ILE A 60 12.03 -14.78 -17.92
CA ILE A 60 11.92 -15.83 -18.93
C ILE A 60 11.37 -17.12 -18.32
N ALA A 61 11.87 -17.53 -17.15
CA ALA A 61 11.36 -18.72 -16.45
C ALA A 61 9.87 -18.59 -16.07
N ARG A 62 9.43 -17.41 -15.61
CA ARG A 62 8.02 -17.15 -15.27
C ARG A 62 7.11 -17.18 -16.49
N LEU A 63 7.57 -16.68 -17.63
CA LEU A 63 6.80 -16.70 -18.88
C LEU A 63 6.79 -18.08 -19.56
N SER A 64 7.80 -18.92 -19.28
CA SER A 64 7.88 -20.30 -19.78
C SER A 64 7.13 -21.32 -18.91
N ALA A 65 6.65 -20.95 -17.73
CA ALA A 65 5.94 -21.86 -16.84
C ALA A 65 4.57 -22.26 -17.43
N PRO A 66 4.24 -23.57 -17.50
CA PRO A 66 2.90 -24.01 -17.93
C PRO A 66 1.83 -23.52 -16.96
N LEU A 67 0.78 -22.89 -17.48
CA LEU A 67 -0.40 -22.53 -16.69
C LEU A 67 -1.21 -23.79 -16.38
N ALA A 68 -1.56 -24.02 -15.12
CA ALA A 68 -2.48 -25.09 -14.75
C ALA A 68 -3.91 -24.78 -15.27
N PRO A 69 -4.73 -25.78 -15.64
CA PRO A 69 -6.09 -25.55 -16.08
C PRO A 69 -6.91 -24.86 -14.97
N GLY A 70 -7.37 -23.64 -15.23
CA GLY A 70 -8.19 -22.85 -14.29
C GLY A 70 -7.45 -21.78 -13.50
N GLU A 71 -6.13 -21.68 -13.64
CA GLU A 71 -5.34 -20.60 -13.03
C GLU A 71 -5.30 -19.39 -13.96
N SER A 72 -5.81 -18.24 -13.48
CA SER A 72 -5.58 -16.97 -14.19
C SER A 72 -4.12 -16.55 -13.95
N PRO A 73 -3.41 -16.05 -14.97
CA PRO A 73 -2.03 -15.61 -14.76
C PRO A 73 -1.99 -14.56 -13.64
N PRO A 74 -0.99 -14.62 -12.74
CA PRO A 74 -0.87 -13.64 -11.67
C PRO A 74 -0.88 -12.22 -12.26
N PRO A 75 -1.57 -11.25 -11.62
CA PRO A 75 -1.61 -9.88 -12.11
C PRO A 75 -0.18 -9.37 -12.29
N PHE A 76 0.11 -8.93 -13.51
CA PHE A 76 1.41 -8.40 -13.90
C PHE A 76 1.69 -7.09 -13.16
N VAL A 77 2.76 -7.08 -12.38
CA VAL A 77 3.39 -5.86 -11.84
C VAL A 77 4.53 -5.49 -12.81
N PRO A 78 4.48 -4.34 -13.51
CA PRO A 78 5.60 -3.86 -14.31
C PRO A 78 6.86 -3.74 -13.44
N PHE A 79 8.02 -4.11 -13.99
CA PHE A 79 9.28 -3.94 -13.27
C PHE A 79 9.58 -2.47 -12.98
N GLU A 80 9.69 -2.20 -11.68
CA GLU A 80 10.20 -0.98 -11.06
C GLU A 80 11.71 -0.82 -11.37
N HIS A 81 12.15 0.44 -11.51
CA HIS A 81 13.57 0.76 -11.60
C HIS A 81 14.32 0.27 -10.35
N ALA A 82 15.55 -0.21 -10.52
CA ALA A 82 16.42 -0.47 -9.37
C ALA A 82 16.59 0.85 -8.60
N PRO A 83 16.36 0.86 -7.27
CA PRO A 83 16.42 2.09 -6.48
C PRO A 83 17.81 2.72 -6.64
N ALA A 84 17.85 4.03 -6.86
CA ALA A 84 19.10 4.77 -6.85
C ALA A 84 19.73 4.70 -5.46
N ARG A 85 21.03 5.00 -5.35
CA ARG A 85 21.73 5.01 -4.06
C ARG A 85 21.05 6.01 -3.12
N GLY A 86 20.38 5.50 -2.08
CA GLY A 86 19.62 6.28 -1.11
C GLY A 86 18.09 6.12 -1.19
N GLU A 87 17.58 5.39 -2.18
CA GLU A 87 16.15 5.06 -2.30
C GLU A 87 15.86 3.71 -1.65
N ALA A 88 14.79 3.65 -0.84
CA ALA A 88 14.25 2.40 -0.33
C ALA A 88 13.11 1.94 -1.25
N LEU A 89 13.23 0.74 -1.82
CA LEU A 89 12.13 0.14 -2.57
C LEU A 89 11.15 -0.51 -1.58
N ILE A 90 10.02 0.15 -1.32
CA ILE A 90 8.95 -0.41 -0.49
C ILE A 90 7.88 -1.01 -1.41
N ARG A 91 7.71 -2.33 -1.34
CA ARG A 91 6.61 -3.02 -2.02
C ARG A 91 5.36 -2.90 -1.16
N SER A 92 4.31 -2.29 -1.72
CA SER A 92 3.01 -2.16 -1.04
C SER A 92 1.91 -2.81 -1.88
N SER A 93 1.07 -3.61 -1.24
CA SER A 93 -0.16 -4.19 -1.83
C SER A 93 -1.42 -3.39 -1.47
N LEU A 94 -1.26 -2.21 -0.86
CA LEU A 94 -2.37 -1.43 -0.31
C LEU A 94 -3.15 -0.71 -1.42
N SER A 95 -2.46 0.00 -2.30
CA SER A 95 -3.06 0.82 -3.34
C SER A 95 -2.43 0.55 -4.71
N LEU A 96 -3.27 0.47 -5.74
CA LEU A 96 -2.87 0.32 -7.13
C LEU A 96 -3.53 1.41 -7.97
N VAL A 97 -2.74 2.13 -8.76
CA VAL A 97 -3.26 2.98 -9.82
C VAL A 97 -3.13 2.24 -11.14
N SER A 98 -4.26 1.97 -11.80
CA SER A 98 -4.29 1.30 -13.11
C SER A 98 -5.29 1.98 -14.02
N GLN A 99 -4.85 2.34 -15.23
CA GLN A 99 -5.69 3.01 -16.24
C GLN A 99 -6.40 4.27 -15.72
N GLY A 100 -5.72 5.05 -14.86
CA GLY A 100 -6.28 6.26 -14.26
C GLY A 100 -7.30 6.02 -13.13
N ARG A 101 -7.50 4.77 -12.71
CA ARG A 101 -8.36 4.39 -11.59
C ARG A 101 -7.52 3.96 -10.40
N LEU A 102 -7.96 4.33 -9.20
CA LEU A 102 -7.35 3.92 -7.94
C LEU A 102 -8.09 2.71 -7.37
N PHE A 103 -7.33 1.74 -6.89
CA PHE A 103 -7.84 0.52 -6.26
C PHE A 103 -7.22 0.34 -4.88
N TYR A 104 -8.04 0.07 -3.86
CA TYR A 104 -7.60 -0.35 -2.54
C TYR A 104 -7.73 -1.86 -2.42
N ARG A 105 -6.59 -2.56 -2.28
CA ARG A 105 -6.52 -4.03 -2.26
C ARG A 105 -7.36 -4.70 -3.36
N GLY A 106 -7.34 -4.13 -4.56
CA GLY A 106 -8.07 -4.64 -5.74
C GLY A 106 -9.52 -4.17 -5.87
N LEU A 107 -10.07 -3.43 -4.90
CA LEU A 107 -11.40 -2.83 -4.99
C LEU A 107 -11.32 -1.41 -5.54
N ASP A 108 -12.14 -1.08 -6.54
CA ASP A 108 -12.21 0.27 -7.09
C ASP A 108 -12.64 1.27 -6.01
N VAL A 109 -11.84 2.32 -5.80
CA VAL A 109 -12.08 3.29 -4.72
C VAL A 109 -13.30 4.16 -4.97
N VAL A 110 -13.61 4.47 -6.23
CA VAL A 110 -14.81 5.23 -6.60
C VAL A 110 -16.06 4.42 -6.25
N GLU A 111 -16.09 3.14 -6.59
CA GLU A 111 -17.19 2.24 -6.21
C GLU A 111 -17.27 2.06 -4.69
N LEU A 112 -16.13 1.83 -4.03
CA LEU A 112 -16.04 1.69 -2.58
C LEU A 112 -16.59 2.93 -1.86
N SER A 113 -16.24 4.13 -2.34
CA SER A 113 -16.67 5.40 -1.76
C SER A 113 -18.19 5.57 -1.74
N LYS A 114 -18.94 4.91 -2.62
CA LYS A 114 -20.41 5.03 -2.66
C LYS A 114 -21.05 4.50 -1.39
N THR A 115 -20.52 3.43 -0.80
CA THR A 115 -21.17 2.71 0.31
C THR A 115 -20.30 2.57 1.57
N ALA A 116 -18.97 2.47 1.45
CA ALA A 116 -18.11 2.19 2.59
C ALA A 116 -17.99 3.37 3.56
N THR A 117 -17.92 3.07 4.86
CA THR A 117 -17.50 4.06 5.84
C THR A 117 -15.98 4.28 5.80
N VAL A 118 -15.51 5.33 6.47
CA VAL A 118 -14.06 5.60 6.59
C VAL A 118 -13.39 4.47 7.37
N GLU A 119 -14.08 3.97 8.39
CA GLU A 119 -13.66 2.87 9.23
C GLU A 119 -13.61 1.54 8.47
N ASP A 120 -14.59 1.27 7.59
CA ASP A 120 -14.57 0.08 6.72
C ASP A 120 -13.43 0.14 5.71
N ALA A 121 -13.20 1.30 5.09
CA ALA A 121 -12.09 1.49 4.17
C ALA A 121 -10.72 1.33 4.87
N ALA A 122 -10.58 1.84 6.11
CA ALA A 122 -9.37 1.64 6.91
C ALA A 122 -9.18 0.15 7.27
N ARG A 123 -10.25 -0.56 7.64
CA ARG A 123 -10.21 -2.01 7.90
C ARG A 123 -9.80 -2.83 6.67
N LEU A 124 -10.29 -2.44 5.50
CA LEU A 124 -9.86 -3.02 4.23
C LEU A 124 -8.35 -2.83 4.06
N LEU A 125 -7.84 -1.60 4.14
CA LEU A 125 -6.41 -1.32 3.96
C LEU A 125 -5.55 -2.08 4.98
N TRP A 126 -5.98 -2.14 6.24
CA TRP A 126 -5.30 -2.85 7.33
C TRP A 126 -5.44 -4.37 7.33
N ASP A 127 -6.13 -4.96 6.35
CA ASP A 127 -6.38 -6.40 6.29
C ASP A 127 -7.00 -6.93 7.59
N SER A 128 -8.12 -6.33 7.99
CA SER A 128 -8.80 -6.66 9.24
C SER A 128 -10.29 -6.94 9.01
N PRO A 129 -10.63 -8.01 8.25
CA PRO A 129 -12.02 -8.38 7.99
C PRO A 129 -12.72 -8.88 9.26
N ASP A 130 -12.04 -9.68 10.09
CA ASP A 130 -12.64 -10.35 11.25
C ASP A 130 -12.61 -9.54 12.54
N HIS A 131 -11.80 -8.47 12.58
CA HIS A 131 -11.65 -7.62 13.74
C HIS A 131 -11.96 -6.16 13.39
N ASN A 132 -12.73 -5.48 14.24
CA ASN A 132 -12.99 -4.06 14.10
C ASN A 132 -12.20 -3.28 15.17
N PRO A 133 -11.04 -2.70 14.83
CA PRO A 133 -10.22 -1.95 15.79
C PRO A 133 -10.86 -0.62 16.21
N PHE A 134 -11.91 -0.17 15.53
CA PHE A 134 -12.69 1.02 15.90
C PHE A 134 -13.85 0.70 16.86
N ALA A 135 -14.14 -0.58 17.10
CA ALA A 135 -15.22 -0.98 18.00
C ALA A 135 -14.91 -0.57 19.44
N GLY A 136 -15.90 0.03 20.12
CA GLY A 136 -15.79 0.38 21.52
C GLY A 136 -14.92 1.61 21.82
N LEU A 137 -14.38 2.29 20.80
CA LEU A 137 -13.67 3.56 21.01
C LEU A 137 -14.62 4.61 21.60
N GLY A 138 -14.17 5.27 22.66
CA GLY A 138 -14.88 6.35 23.33
C GLY A 138 -14.19 7.70 23.09
N PRO A 139 -14.91 8.82 23.35
CA PRO A 139 -14.28 10.13 23.38
C PRO A 139 -13.29 10.20 24.55
N ARG A 140 -12.17 10.89 24.34
CA ARG A 140 -11.20 11.14 25.41
C ARG A 140 -11.65 12.32 26.26
N LEU A 141 -11.72 12.09 27.58
CA LEU A 141 -12.16 13.10 28.55
C LEU A 141 -11.14 14.24 28.71
N ASP A 142 -9.84 13.94 28.63
CA ASP A 142 -8.75 14.91 28.75
C ASP A 142 -8.24 15.34 27.38
N SER A 143 -9.11 15.99 26.61
CA SER A 143 -8.78 16.47 25.26
C SER A 143 -7.76 17.62 25.30
N ALA A 144 -6.78 17.58 24.40
CA ALA A 144 -5.76 18.62 24.31
C ALA A 144 -6.40 19.99 23.97
N GLY A 145 -6.06 21.00 24.77
CA GLY A 145 -6.53 22.38 24.57
C GLY A 145 -5.98 23.03 23.31
N GLY A 146 -6.65 24.07 22.82
CA GLY A 146 -6.17 24.86 21.68
C GLY A 146 -7.26 25.65 20.98
N VAL A 147 -6.92 26.87 20.57
CA VAL A 147 -7.84 27.80 19.91
C VAL A 147 -8.25 27.30 18.52
N THR A 148 -7.30 26.72 17.78
CA THR A 148 -7.55 26.21 16.41
C THR A 148 -7.56 24.69 16.37
N ALA A 149 -8.25 24.10 15.38
CA ALA A 149 -8.24 22.66 15.13
C ALA A 149 -6.82 22.12 14.91
N ARG A 150 -5.98 22.87 14.18
CA ARG A 150 -4.58 22.53 13.94
C ARG A 150 -3.79 22.45 15.25
N THR A 151 -3.95 23.43 16.13
CA THR A 151 -3.27 23.45 17.44
C THR A 151 -3.68 22.25 18.29
N ARG A 152 -4.99 21.95 18.36
CA ARG A 152 -5.50 20.77 19.10
C ARG A 152 -4.96 19.46 18.53
N LEU A 153 -4.92 19.35 17.20
CA LEU A 153 -4.38 18.18 16.52
C LEU A 153 -2.92 17.92 16.89
N PHE A 154 -2.05 18.93 16.72
CA PHE A 154 -0.63 18.78 17.04
C PHE A 154 -0.40 18.52 18.53
N ALA A 155 -1.14 19.18 19.42
CA ALA A 155 -1.05 18.93 20.85
C ALA A 155 -1.48 17.49 21.22
N SER A 156 -2.54 16.98 20.59
CA SER A 156 -2.97 15.59 20.77
C SER A 156 -1.93 14.58 20.29
N LEU A 157 -1.32 14.82 19.12
CA LEU A 157 -0.28 13.96 18.57
C LEU A 157 1.01 14.00 19.41
N ALA A 158 1.41 15.18 19.90
CA ALA A 158 2.58 15.32 20.77
C ALA A 158 2.39 14.54 22.08
N ARG A 159 1.22 14.66 22.71
CA ARG A 159 0.88 13.90 23.92
C ARG A 159 0.86 12.39 23.64
N ARG A 160 0.26 11.97 22.52
CA ARG A 160 0.25 10.56 22.08
C ARG A 160 1.66 10.00 21.93
N ALA A 161 2.59 10.78 21.37
CA ALA A 161 3.98 10.35 21.21
C ALA A 161 4.68 10.07 22.55
N GLU A 162 4.26 10.73 23.64
CA GLU A 162 4.76 10.50 25.00
C GLU A 162 4.08 9.31 25.68
N GLU A 163 2.76 9.19 25.56
CA GLU A 163 1.97 8.15 26.26
C GLU A 163 2.00 6.78 25.59
N ASP A 164 2.00 6.75 24.26
CA ASP A 164 1.87 5.52 23.52
C ASP A 164 3.17 4.71 23.64
N ALA A 165 3.06 3.51 24.25
CA ALA A 165 4.19 2.59 24.35
C ALA A 165 4.72 2.21 22.95
N SER A 166 6.02 1.89 22.90
CA SER A 166 6.69 1.38 21.69
C SER A 166 5.86 0.29 21.01
N THR A 167 5.85 0.30 19.68
CA THR A 167 5.20 -0.75 18.89
C THR A 167 6.03 -2.03 18.84
N ALA A 168 7.29 -2.00 19.32
CA ALA A 168 8.14 -3.17 19.40
C ALA A 168 7.51 -4.25 20.30
N GLY A 169 7.35 -5.46 19.76
CA GLY A 169 6.76 -6.60 20.46
C GLY A 169 5.23 -6.63 20.48
N LYS A 170 4.54 -5.65 19.88
CA LYS A 170 3.07 -5.68 19.73
C LYS A 170 2.65 -6.64 18.63
N THR A 171 1.52 -7.31 18.81
CA THR A 171 0.87 -8.07 17.74
C THR A 171 0.29 -7.13 16.69
N PRO A 172 0.06 -7.59 15.44
CA PRO A 172 -0.58 -6.77 14.41
C PRO A 172 -1.90 -6.14 14.86
N ASP A 173 -2.73 -6.88 15.60
CA ASP A 173 -4.03 -6.39 16.08
C ASP A 173 -3.88 -5.31 17.15
N GLN A 174 -2.87 -5.42 18.03
CA GLN A 174 -2.55 -4.37 19.00
C GLN A 174 -2.09 -3.08 18.31
N VAL A 175 -1.30 -3.20 17.24
CA VAL A 175 -0.88 -2.04 16.44
C VAL A 175 -2.08 -1.40 15.74
N LYS A 176 -2.99 -2.20 15.15
CA LYS A 176 -4.22 -1.72 14.51
C LYS A 176 -5.15 -1.02 15.51
N ALA A 177 -5.32 -1.58 16.71
CA ALA A 177 -6.12 -0.98 17.78
C ALA A 177 -5.53 0.36 18.24
N GLN A 178 -4.21 0.45 18.38
CA GLN A 178 -3.53 1.70 18.69
C GLN A 178 -3.73 2.73 17.57
N ALA A 179 -3.55 2.34 16.31
CA ALA A 179 -3.75 3.23 15.16
C ALA A 179 -5.19 3.76 15.10
N ALA A 180 -6.19 2.90 15.30
CA ALA A 180 -7.60 3.28 15.37
C ALA A 180 -7.88 4.28 16.51
N SER A 181 -7.26 4.05 17.67
CA SER A 181 -7.34 4.97 18.82
C SER A 181 -6.76 6.35 18.47
N VAL A 182 -5.59 6.40 17.80
CA VAL A 182 -4.97 7.66 17.37
C VAL A 182 -5.89 8.40 16.39
N LEU A 183 -6.42 7.71 15.37
CA LEU A 183 -7.37 8.30 14.42
C LEU A 183 -8.62 8.85 15.11
N ASN A 184 -9.15 8.14 16.10
CA ASN A 184 -10.30 8.61 16.88
C ASN A 184 -10.01 9.95 17.58
N GLU A 185 -8.85 10.08 18.22
CA GLU A 185 -8.47 11.34 18.87
C GLU A 185 -8.15 12.47 17.87
N VAL A 186 -7.57 12.14 16.71
CA VAL A 186 -7.35 13.11 15.62
C VAL A 186 -8.68 13.70 15.16
N VAL A 187 -9.71 12.86 14.97
CA VAL A 187 -11.05 13.31 14.60
C VAL A 187 -11.66 14.17 15.71
N ASP A 188 -11.52 13.77 16.98
CA ASP A 188 -12.01 14.56 18.12
C ASP A 188 -11.31 15.92 18.24
N ALA A 189 -10.01 16.00 17.98
CA ALA A 189 -9.27 17.25 18.00
C ALA A 189 -9.77 18.25 16.94
N VAL A 190 -10.20 17.75 15.78
CA VAL A 190 -10.71 18.57 14.68
C VAL A 190 -12.19 18.93 14.87
N ALA A 191 -13.03 17.94 15.18
CA ALA A 191 -14.49 18.10 15.22
C ALA A 191 -15.04 18.48 16.61
N GLY A 192 -14.23 18.34 17.66
CA GLY A 192 -14.70 18.27 19.04
C GLY A 192 -15.08 16.85 19.44
N PRO A 193 -15.12 16.53 20.75
CA PRO A 193 -15.47 15.20 21.24
C PRO A 193 -16.89 14.83 20.78
N GLY A 194 -16.97 13.77 19.98
CA GLY A 194 -18.23 13.34 19.39
C GLY A 194 -18.91 12.20 20.15
N PRO A 195 -20.25 12.06 20.07
CA PRO A 195 -20.94 10.82 20.45
C PRO A 195 -20.44 9.64 19.60
N ARG A 196 -20.81 8.40 19.99
CA ARG A 196 -20.45 7.15 19.27
C ARG A 196 -21.09 7.12 17.86
N LEU A 197 -20.48 7.85 16.93
CA LEU A 197 -20.85 8.02 15.54
C LEU A 197 -19.63 7.77 14.66
N PHE A 198 -19.87 7.53 13.37
CA PHE A 198 -18.79 7.42 12.39
C PHE A 198 -18.02 8.73 12.25
N PHE A 199 -16.74 8.65 11.88
CA PHE A 199 -15.84 9.79 11.77
C PHE A 199 -16.38 10.89 10.85
N HIS A 200 -16.95 10.54 9.70
CA HIS A 200 -17.53 11.52 8.78
C HIS A 200 -18.73 12.27 9.39
N GLN A 201 -19.53 11.61 10.22
CA GLN A 201 -20.67 12.24 10.90
C GLN A 201 -20.19 13.20 12.01
N ARG A 202 -19.14 12.80 12.74
CA ARG A 202 -18.49 13.65 13.75
C ARG A 202 -17.91 14.92 13.11
N LEU A 203 -17.15 14.76 12.02
CA LEU A 203 -16.61 15.88 11.25
C LEU A 203 -17.73 16.77 10.70
N GLY A 204 -18.78 16.17 10.14
CA GLY A 204 -19.96 16.91 9.67
C GLY A 204 -20.59 17.78 10.76
N ARG A 205 -20.79 17.24 11.97
CA ARG A 205 -21.29 18.02 13.11
C ARG A 205 -20.34 19.13 13.54
N GLY A 206 -19.05 18.82 13.69
CA GLY A 206 -18.03 19.80 14.08
C GLY A 206 -17.92 20.97 13.09
N TRP A 207 -18.09 20.69 11.80
CA TRP A 207 -18.08 21.68 10.72
C TRP A 207 -19.45 22.28 10.40
N LYS A 208 -20.50 21.91 11.15
CA LYS A 208 -21.88 22.38 10.96
C LYS A 208 -22.46 22.08 9.56
N VAL A 209 -22.05 20.96 8.99
CA VAL A 209 -22.61 20.41 7.75
C VAL A 209 -23.92 19.70 8.07
N LEU A 210 -24.92 19.84 7.19
CA LEU A 210 -26.19 19.13 7.33
C LEU A 210 -25.95 17.62 7.27
N GLU A 211 -26.69 16.86 8.07
CA GLU A 211 -26.50 15.41 8.18
C GLU A 211 -26.60 14.69 6.82
N ARG A 212 -27.56 15.09 5.97
CA ARG A 212 -27.73 14.57 4.61
C ARG A 212 -26.51 14.80 3.70
N ASP A 213 -25.73 15.84 3.97
CA ASP A 213 -24.57 16.23 3.17
C ASP A 213 -23.26 15.64 3.72
N SER A 214 -23.29 15.06 4.93
CA SER A 214 -22.12 14.39 5.55
C SER A 214 -21.62 13.19 4.73
N VAL A 215 -22.45 12.66 3.84
CA VAL A 215 -22.08 11.62 2.87
C VAL A 215 -20.97 12.06 1.93
N ILE A 216 -20.88 13.35 1.60
CA ILE A 216 -19.84 13.91 0.74
C ILE A 216 -18.50 13.88 1.48
N ILE A 217 -18.50 14.16 2.78
CA ILE A 217 -17.30 14.06 3.63
C ILE A 217 -16.83 12.60 3.67
N ARG A 218 -17.75 11.64 3.85
CA ARG A 218 -17.44 10.21 3.82
C ARG A 218 -16.77 9.81 2.51
N GLN A 219 -17.40 10.15 1.38
CA GLN A 219 -16.88 9.85 0.05
C GLN A 219 -15.49 10.45 -0.18
N ALA A 220 -15.32 11.74 0.14
CA ALA A 220 -14.04 12.42 0.01
C ALA A 220 -12.95 11.73 0.85
N LEU A 221 -13.23 11.42 2.12
CA LEU A 221 -12.27 10.75 3.00
C LEU A 221 -11.88 9.35 2.53
N VAL A 222 -12.82 8.58 1.97
CA VAL A 222 -12.52 7.28 1.36
C VAL A 222 -11.65 7.45 0.11
N LEU A 223 -11.93 8.45 -0.74
CA LEU A 223 -11.16 8.68 -1.96
C LEU A 223 -9.70 9.13 -1.72
N ILE A 224 -9.43 9.76 -0.58
CA ILE A 224 -8.11 10.31 -0.22
C ILE A 224 -7.37 9.50 0.84
N MET A 225 -7.91 8.34 1.23
CA MET A 225 -7.43 7.61 2.40
C MET A 225 -5.97 7.14 2.26
N ASP A 226 -5.60 6.78 1.05
CA ASP A 226 -4.24 6.49 0.65
C ASP A 226 -3.96 7.13 -0.71
N HIS A 227 -2.80 7.74 -0.83
CA HIS A 227 -2.36 8.46 -2.03
C HIS A 227 -1.10 7.85 -2.66
N ALA A 228 -0.84 6.55 -2.42
CA ALA A 228 0.43 5.89 -2.72
C ALA A 228 1.63 6.64 -2.12
N MET A 229 2.85 6.13 -2.33
CA MET A 229 4.07 6.74 -1.77
C MET A 229 4.20 8.20 -2.21
N ASN A 230 3.92 9.11 -1.28
CA ASN A 230 4.09 10.55 -1.43
C ASN A 230 5.05 11.05 -0.34
N ALA A 231 5.44 12.32 -0.38
CA ALA A 231 6.45 12.88 0.54
C ALA A 231 6.03 12.86 2.04
N SER A 232 4.78 12.52 2.35
CA SER A 232 4.26 12.36 3.71
C SER A 232 4.09 10.91 4.17
N VAL A 233 4.34 9.92 3.30
CA VAL A 233 4.33 8.48 3.60
C VAL A 233 5.71 8.02 4.06
#